data_AF-A0A9D4CRX4-F1
#
_entry.id   AF-A0A9D4CRX4-F1
#
_cell.length_a   1.000
_cell.length_b   1.000
_cell.length_c   1.000
_cell.angle_alpha   90.00
_cell.angle_beta   90.00
_cell.angle_gamma   90.00
#
_symmetry.space_group_name_H-M   'P 1'
#
loop_
_entity.id
_entity.type
_entity.pdbx_description
1 polymer ?
#
loop_
_entity_poly.entity_id
_entity_poly.type
_entity_poly.pdbx_seq_one_letter_code
_entity_poly.pdbx_strand_id
1 'polypeptide(L)'
;MNKLTCIPETDDLVKFRDYIKQIIENEVRVLRACPNPGSWTRLAKATMCRLYIFNKRRIAEVEDMLLEAYQNRPEWTGTEEFRASLSDTEREFAKRQVLSSL
;
A
#
# COMPACT_ATOMS: atom_id res chain seq x y z
N MET A 1 18.01 9.13 -14.99
CA MET A 1 17.81 9.11 -13.53
C MET A 1 16.43 8.53 -13.25
N ASN A 2 16.34 7.24 -12.94
CA ASN A 2 15.09 6.64 -12.46
C ASN A 2 14.83 7.21 -11.06
N LYS A 3 13.80 8.06 -10.92
CA LYS A 3 13.32 8.47 -9.59
C LYS A 3 12.83 7.20 -8.91
N LEU A 4 13.51 6.79 -7.84
CA LEU A 4 12.98 5.79 -6.92
C LEU A 4 11.67 6.34 -6.36
N THR A 5 10.56 5.99 -7.00
CA THR A 5 9.23 6.21 -6.45
C THR A 5 9.14 5.33 -5.23
N CYS A 6 9.42 5.90 -4.06
CA CYS A 6 9.16 5.26 -2.78
C CYS A 6 7.64 4.99 -2.72
N ILE A 7 7.27 3.74 -2.94
CA ILE A 7 5.88 3.31 -2.83
C ILE A 7 5.63 3.21 -1.32
N PRO A 8 4.56 3.85 -0.79
CA PRO A 8 4.26 3.75 0.63
C PRO A 8 4.09 2.30 1.04
N GLU A 9 4.62 1.96 2.22
CA GLU A 9 4.51 0.62 2.79
C GLU A 9 3.03 0.28 3.04
N THR A 10 2.71 -1.00 3.11
CA THR A 10 1.35 -1.48 3.40
C THR A 10 0.85 -0.91 4.73
N ASP A 11 1.72 -0.78 5.73
CA ASP A 11 1.41 -0.15 7.02
C ASP A 11 0.96 1.31 6.89
N ASP A 12 1.58 2.08 6.00
CA ASP A 12 1.18 3.47 5.74
C ASP A 12 -0.20 3.53 5.07
N LEU A 13 -0.50 2.60 4.18
CA LEU A 13 -1.82 2.47 3.57
C LEU A 13 -2.88 2.06 4.59
N VAL A 14 -2.54 1.21 5.57
CA VAL A 14 -3.41 0.82 6.68
C VAL A 14 -3.71 2.01 7.58
N LYS A 15 -2.69 2.76 8.00
CA LYS A 15 -2.86 4.00 8.80
C LYS A 15 -3.74 5.01 8.07
N PHE A 16 -3.47 5.23 6.77
CA PHE A 16 -4.25 6.16 5.97
C PHE A 16 -5.71 5.70 5.81
N ARG A 17 -5.95 4.41 5.57
CA ARG A 17 -7.30 3.83 5.52
C ARG A 17 -8.07 4.09 6.81
N ASP A 18 -7.45 3.87 7.97
CA ASP A 18 -8.13 4.00 9.27
C ASP A 18 -8.43 5.46 9.59
N TYR A 19 -7.53 6.37 9.26
CA TYR A 19 -7.78 7.81 9.32
C TYR A 19 -8.97 8.23 8.44
N ILE A 20 -9.02 7.76 7.18
CA ILE A 20 -10.12 8.08 6.27
C ILE A 20 -11.46 7.52 6.78
N LYS A 21 -11.47 6.34 7.39
CA LYS A 21 -12.69 5.80 8.04
C LYS A 21 -13.19 6.71 9.16
N GLN A 22 -12.30 7.19 10.03
CA GLN A 22 -12.66 8.11 11.11
C GLN A 22 -13.26 9.41 10.57
N ILE A 23 -12.69 9.99 9.51
CA ILE A 23 -13.26 11.18 8.87
C ILE A 23 -14.67 10.91 8.35
N ILE A 24 -14.87 9.80 7.63
CA ILE A 24 -16.19 9.45 7.08
C ILE A 24 -17.21 9.32 8.22
N GLU A 25 -16.88 8.62 9.30
CA GLU A 25 -17.78 8.46 10.44
C GLU A 25 -18.11 9.80 11.10
N ASN A 26 -17.12 10.67 11.29
CA ASN A 26 -17.31 11.98 11.88
C ASN A 26 -18.19 12.89 11.01
N GLU A 27 -17.87 13.01 9.72
CA GLU A 27 -18.62 13.87 8.79
C GLU A 27 -20.05 13.35 8.57
N VAL A 28 -20.27 12.03 8.59
CA VAL A 28 -21.63 11.45 8.57
C VAL A 28 -22.42 11.84 9.81
N ARG A 29 -21.81 11.80 11.00
CA ARG A 29 -22.49 12.26 12.24
C ARG A 29 -22.82 13.75 12.16
N VAL A 30 -21.88 14.58 11.72
CA VAL A 30 -22.09 16.02 11.55
C VAL A 30 -23.21 16.31 10.56
N LEU A 31 -23.22 15.66 9.40
CA LEU A 31 -24.26 15.84 8.38
C LEU A 31 -25.65 15.39 8.85
N ARG A 32 -25.71 14.33 9.68
CA ARG A 32 -26.98 13.87 10.29
C ARG A 32 -27.53 14.88 11.30
N ALA A 33 -26.66 15.56 12.05
CA ALA A 33 -27.08 16.55 13.04
C ALA A 33 -27.35 17.93 12.44
N CYS A 34 -26.50 18.40 11.53
CA CYS A 34 -26.60 19.69 10.87
C CYS A 34 -26.04 19.61 9.43
N PRO A 35 -26.92 19.43 8.43
CA PRO A 35 -26.53 19.39 7.03
C PRO A 35 -25.82 20.68 6.63
N ASN A 36 -24.58 20.58 6.14
CA ASN A 36 -23.84 21.73 5.64
C ASN A 36 -22.96 21.35 4.42
N PRO A 37 -22.80 22.27 3.44
CA PRO A 37 -22.07 21.99 2.20
C PRO A 37 -20.59 21.62 2.41
N GLY A 38 -19.95 22.19 3.43
CA GLY A 38 -18.55 21.93 3.75
C GLY A 38 -18.32 20.48 4.19
N SER A 39 -19.19 19.97 5.07
CA SER A 39 -19.12 18.59 5.57
C SER A 39 -19.47 17.59 4.47
N TRP A 40 -20.39 17.94 3.57
CA TRP A 40 -20.69 17.13 2.38
C TRP A 40 -19.47 16.99 1.47
N THR A 41 -18.77 18.10 1.21
CA THR A 41 -17.58 18.09 0.37
C THR A 41 -16.44 17.29 1.01
N ARG A 42 -16.23 17.40 2.33
CA ARG A 42 -15.24 16.60 3.05
C ARG A 42 -15.58 15.11 3.02
N LEU A 43 -16.83 14.75 3.21
CA LEU A 43 -17.30 13.37 3.10
C LEU A 43 -17.08 12.79 1.69
N ALA A 44 -17.41 13.56 0.64
CA ALA A 44 -17.20 13.15 -0.75
C ALA A 44 -15.72 12.90 -1.05
N LYS A 45 -14.83 13.82 -0.62
CA LYS A 45 -13.37 13.66 -0.78
C LYS A 45 -12.84 12.44 -0.02
N ALA A 46 -13.25 12.25 1.23
CA ALA A 46 -12.83 11.10 2.03
C ALA A 46 -13.30 9.77 1.39
N THR A 47 -14.51 9.74 0.84
CA THR A 47 -15.05 8.58 0.12
C THR A 47 -14.24 8.29 -1.15
N MET A 48 -13.88 9.33 -1.91
CA MET A 48 -13.04 9.21 -3.09
C MET A 48 -11.65 8.67 -2.74
N CYS A 49 -11.01 9.17 -1.67
CA CYS A 49 -9.74 8.63 -1.17
C CYS A 49 -9.85 7.13 -0.82
N ARG A 50 -10.95 6.71 -0.20
CA ARG A 50 -11.19 5.29 0.13
C ARG A 50 -11.31 4.42 -1.12
N LEU A 51 -11.94 4.92 -2.18
CA LEU A 51 -12.00 4.23 -3.47
C LEU A 51 -10.63 4.11 -4.12
N TYR A 52 -9.79 5.15 -4.07
CA TYR A 52 -8.43 5.08 -4.60
C TYR A 52 -7.56 4.06 -3.87
N ILE A 53 -7.62 4.01 -2.53
CA ILE A 53 -6.90 3.01 -1.74
C ILE A 53 -7.35 1.59 -2.12
N PHE A 54 -8.66 1.38 -2.32
CA PHE A 54 -9.20 0.07 -2.69
C PHE A 54 -8.79 -0.36 -4.11
N ASN A 55 -8.70 0.60 -5.05
CA ASN A 55 -8.33 0.33 -6.44
C ASN A 55 -6.82 0.24 -6.67
N LYS A 56 -5.97 0.61 -5.70
CA LYS A 56 -4.51 0.41 -5.76
C LYS A 56 -4.15 -1.06 -5.51
N ARG A 57 -4.77 -2.01 -6.23
CA ARG A 57 -4.27 -3.39 -6.30
C ARG A 57 -2.96 -3.35 -7.09
N ARG A 58 -1.86 -3.74 -6.43
CA ARG A 58 -0.47 -3.85 -6.92
C ARG A 58 -0.27 -4.75 -8.16
N ILE A 59 -1.32 -5.13 -8.89
CA ILE A 59 -1.24 -6.02 -10.06
C ILE A 59 -0.49 -5.34 -11.22
N ALA A 60 -0.58 -4.01 -11.33
CA ALA A 60 0.13 -3.24 -12.36
C ALA A 60 1.68 -3.28 -12.22
N GLU A 61 2.22 -3.66 -11.06
CA GLU A 61 3.69 -3.71 -10.87
C GLU A 61 4.33 -4.96 -11.50
N VAL A 62 3.55 -6.02 -11.74
CA VAL A 62 4.06 -7.28 -12.33
C VAL A 62 3.93 -7.28 -13.86
N GLU A 63 2.92 -6.60 -14.39
CA GLU A 63 2.63 -6.56 -15.84
C GLU A 63 3.59 -5.62 -16.60
N ASP A 64 4.05 -4.54 -15.97
CA ASP A 64 4.90 -3.50 -16.61
C ASP A 64 6.42 -3.65 -16.31
N MET A 65 6.87 -4.78 -15.76
CA MET A 65 8.29 -4.96 -15.44
C MET A 65 9.13 -5.22 -16.69
N LEU A 66 9.94 -4.23 -17.09
CA LEU A 66 10.90 -4.37 -18.18
C LEU A 66 11.96 -5.44 -17.88
N LEU A 67 12.34 -6.23 -18.88
CA LEU A 67 13.37 -7.28 -18.76
C LEU A 67 14.71 -6.72 -18.24
N GLU A 68 15.08 -5.51 -18.67
CA GLU A 68 16.27 -4.80 -18.20
C GLU A 68 16.20 -4.47 -16.70
N ALA A 69 15.02 -4.09 -16.19
CA ALA A 69 14.81 -3.83 -14.78
C ALA A 69 14.87 -5.11 -13.95
N TYR A 70 14.45 -6.25 -14.52
CA TYR A 70 14.55 -7.56 -13.88
C TYR A 70 16.00 -8.07 -13.80
N GLN A 71 16.80 -7.84 -14.85
CA GLN A 71 18.21 -8.25 -14.92
C GLN A 71 19.10 -7.39 -14.02
N ASN A 72 18.86 -6.07 -13.98
CA ASN A 72 19.63 -5.12 -13.17
C ASN A 72 19.04 -4.90 -11.77
N ARG A 73 18.19 -5.82 -11.29
CA ARG A 73 17.59 -5.66 -9.97
C ARG A 73 18.68 -5.67 -8.91
N PRO A 74 18.68 -4.72 -7.95
CA PRO A 74 19.55 -4.82 -6.78
C PRO A 74 19.20 -6.10 -6.00
N GLU A 75 20.16 -6.64 -5.25
CA GLU A 75 19.88 -7.72 -4.29
C GLU A 75 18.82 -7.22 -3.31
N TRP A 76 17.57 -7.59 -3.57
CA TRP A 76 16.46 -7.35 -2.67
C TRP A 76 16.63 -8.27 -1.47
N THR A 77 17.28 -7.78 -0.43
CA THR A 77 16.98 -8.28 0.92
C THR A 77 15.54 -7.87 1.18
N GLY A 78 14.58 -8.77 0.92
CA GLY A 78 13.16 -8.46 0.93
C GLY A 78 12.75 -7.53 2.08
N THR A 79 11.81 -6.62 1.81
CA THR A 79 11.31 -5.65 2.78
C THR A 79 10.85 -6.33 4.06
N GLU A 80 10.81 -5.59 5.17
CA GLU A 80 10.37 -6.15 6.45
C GLU A 80 8.93 -6.72 6.34
N GLU A 81 8.07 -6.07 5.55
CA GLU A 81 6.74 -6.59 5.20
C GLU A 81 6.78 -7.93 4.44
N PHE A 82 7.72 -8.10 3.51
CA PHE A 82 7.90 -9.37 2.81
C PHE A 82 8.37 -10.46 3.77
N ARG A 83 9.30 -10.16 4.69
CA ARG A 83 9.78 -11.14 5.69
C ARG A 83 8.71 -11.52 6.71
N ALA A 84 7.82 -10.58 7.04
CA ALA A 84 6.69 -10.79 7.93
C ALA A 84 5.55 -11.61 7.28
N SER A 85 5.42 -11.57 5.95
CA SER A 85 4.40 -12.34 5.22
C SER A 85 4.78 -13.79 4.94
N LEU A 86 6.08 -14.11 4.97
CA LEU A 86 6.56 -15.49 4.84
C LEU A 86 6.19 -16.32 6.08
N SER A 87 5.65 -17.52 5.84
CA SER A 87 5.54 -18.54 6.88
C SER A 87 6.92 -19.00 7.38
N ASP A 88 6.97 -19.65 8.54
CA ASP A 88 8.25 -20.07 9.13
C ASP A 88 9.06 -20.99 8.20
N THR A 89 8.38 -21.84 7.44
CA THR A 89 9.00 -22.71 6.43
C THR A 89 9.55 -21.90 5.26
N GLU A 90 8.77 -20.96 4.72
CA GLU A 90 9.17 -20.11 3.60
C GLU A 90 10.33 -19.17 3.97
N ARG A 91 10.39 -18.71 5.22
CA ARG A 91 11.50 -17.90 5.74
C ARG A 91 12.81 -18.69 5.74
N GLU A 92 12.78 -19.95 6.14
CA GLU A 92 13.96 -20.82 6.10
C GLU A 92 14.39 -21.18 4.68
N PHE A 93 13.43 -21.36 3.76
CA PHE A 93 13.74 -21.53 2.34
C PHE A 93 14.36 -20.26 1.71
N ALA A 94 13.83 -19.08 2.04
CA ALA A 94 14.36 -17.81 1.56
C ALA A 94 15.80 -17.57 2.04
N LYS A 95 16.12 -17.91 3.30
CA LYS A 95 17.49 -17.86 3.84
C LYS A 95 18.45 -18.78 3.08
N ARG A 96 17.99 -19.97 2.66
CA ARG A 96 18.80 -20.96 1.93
C ARG A 96 19.09 -20.56 0.48
N GLN A 97 18.15 -19.90 -0.20
CA GLN A 97 18.36 -19.44 -1.59
C GLN A 97 19.46 -18.37 -1.71
N VAL A 98 19.61 -17.51 -0.71
CA VAL A 98 20.69 -16.51 -0.66
C VAL A 98 22.07 -17.18 -0.51
N LEU A 99 22.13 -18.37 0.09
CA LEU A 99 23.38 -19.12 0.27
C LEU A 99 23.75 -19.99 -0.94
N SER A 100 22.80 -20.31 -1.83
CA SER A 100 23.06 -21.11 -3.04
C SER A 100 23.42 -20.26 -4.27
N SER A 101 23.57 -18.94 -4.11
CA SER A 101 23.97 -17.99 -5.16
C SER A 101 25.46 -17.60 -5.08
N LEU A 102 26.26 -18.30 -4.26
CA LEU A 102 27.73 -18.28 -4.27
C LEU A 102 28.28 -19.40 -5.16
#